data_AF-A0A0D7BA73-F1
#
_entry.id   AF-A0A0D7BA73-F1
#
_cell.length_a   1.000
_cell.length_b   1.000
_cell.length_c   1.000
_cell.angle_alpha   90.00
_cell.angle_beta   90.00
_cell.angle_gamma   90.00
#
_symmetry.space_group_name_H-M   'P 1'
#
loop_
_entity.id
_entity.type
_entity.pdbx_description
1 polymer ?
#
loop_
_entity_poly.entity_id
_entity_poly.type
_entity_poly.pdbx_seq_one_letter_code
_entity_poly.pdbx_strand_id
1 'polypeptide(L)'
;GYLVLLMLIPANICGSITANKAFGGEINAQSAYYTLGILVVGCLFMGIANVKTDTREHRKWMIRAVNFFCVAITTRLIVLAAREIVTDIGNYHSIFRCDNIIAELPDLAALAARFPQCISNSTSFDPSTVWVAVRANSRSGDRLEYGSCYRVAQGMGLWFALLMHALGGEAYLLATDEANYYKHDFVLEPKQDPTLNLGPYPMAI
;
A
#
# COMPACT_ATOMS: atom_id res chain seq x y z
N GLY A 1 -20.10 -5.26 10.73
CA GLY A 1 -18.99 -4.68 11.50
C GLY A 1 -17.99 -5.73 11.93
N TYR A 2 -18.31 -6.51 12.96
CA TYR A 2 -17.36 -7.46 13.58
C TYR A 2 -16.75 -8.50 12.63
N LEU A 3 -17.52 -9.07 11.70
CA LEU A 3 -16.99 -10.00 10.68
C LEU A 3 -15.91 -9.33 9.80
N VAL A 4 -16.15 -8.09 9.39
CA VAL A 4 -15.19 -7.32 8.57
C VAL A 4 -13.91 -7.11 9.37
N LEU A 5 -14.01 -6.68 10.63
CA LEU A 5 -12.84 -6.49 11.50
C LEU A 5 -12.05 -7.79 11.71
N LEU A 6 -12.75 -8.90 11.94
CA LEU A 6 -12.16 -10.22 12.13
C LEU A 6 -11.42 -10.72 10.88
N MET A 7 -11.89 -10.37 9.68
CA MET A 7 -11.18 -10.72 8.44
C MET A 7 -10.04 -9.76 8.13
N LEU A 8 -10.24 -8.47 8.40
CA LEU A 8 -9.37 -7.40 7.91
C LEU A 8 -8.12 -7.24 8.77
N ILE A 9 -8.22 -7.40 10.08
CA ILE A 9 -7.06 -7.29 10.98
C ILE A 9 -6.02 -8.39 10.66
N PRO A 10 -6.38 -9.69 10.61
CA PRO A 10 -5.44 -10.74 10.22
C PRO A 10 -4.92 -10.57 8.79
N ALA A 11 -5.75 -10.14 7.84
CA ALA A 11 -5.31 -9.90 6.46
C ALA A 11 -4.21 -8.83 6.38
N ASN A 12 -4.32 -7.74 7.15
CA ASN A 12 -3.29 -6.70 7.22
C ASN A 12 -2.00 -7.20 7.90
N ILE A 13 -2.12 -8.01 8.95
CA ILE A 13 -0.97 -8.60 9.64
C ILE A 13 -0.23 -9.56 8.69
N CYS A 14 -0.93 -10.47 8.02
CA CYS A 14 -0.35 -11.39 7.05
C CYS A 14 0.30 -10.64 5.86
N GLY A 15 -0.36 -9.59 5.37
CA GLY A 15 0.21 -8.72 4.32
C GLY A 15 1.50 -8.05 4.78
N SER A 16 1.55 -7.57 6.02
CA SER A 16 2.75 -6.95 6.60
C SER A 16 3.89 -7.96 6.78
N ILE A 17 3.60 -9.17 7.26
CA ILE A 17 4.62 -10.23 7.44
C ILE A 17 5.27 -10.62 6.10
N THR A 18 4.50 -10.60 5.01
CA THR A 18 4.99 -10.97 3.67
C THR A 18 5.70 -9.83 2.94
N ALA A 19 5.65 -8.60 3.46
CA ALA A 19 6.26 -7.42 2.84
C ALA A 19 7.79 -7.54 2.69
N ASN A 20 8.46 -8.24 3.60
CA ASN A 20 9.91 -8.47 3.57
C ASN A 20 10.38 -9.37 2.40
N LYS A 21 9.48 -10.14 1.80
CA LYS A 21 9.76 -11.01 0.63
C LYS A 21 9.16 -10.45 -0.65
N ALA A 22 8.08 -9.66 -0.54
CA ALA A 22 7.41 -9.04 -1.67
C ALA A 22 8.36 -8.12 -2.44
N PHE A 23 8.33 -8.21 -3.78
CA PHE A 23 9.13 -7.36 -4.69
C PHE A 23 10.64 -7.32 -4.34
N GLY A 24 11.15 -8.43 -3.81
CA GLY A 24 12.56 -8.62 -3.43
C GLY A 24 12.98 -7.93 -2.14
N GLY A 25 12.02 -7.53 -1.30
CA GLY A 25 12.29 -7.10 0.07
C GLY A 25 13.04 -5.77 0.16
N GLU A 26 12.85 -4.87 -0.80
CA GLU A 26 13.49 -3.56 -0.73
C GLU A 26 12.97 -2.76 0.45
N ILE A 27 13.87 -2.14 1.22
CA ILE A 27 13.54 -1.41 2.45
C ILE A 27 12.53 -0.29 2.22
N ASN A 28 12.54 0.32 1.03
CA ASN A 28 11.58 1.35 0.62
C ASN A 28 10.15 0.79 0.47
N ALA A 29 10.01 -0.39 -0.15
CA ALA A 29 8.71 -1.04 -0.24
C ALA A 29 8.24 -1.53 1.14
N GLN A 30 9.16 -2.10 1.93
CA GLN A 30 8.86 -2.57 3.29
C GLN A 30 8.35 -1.44 4.18
N SER A 31 9.03 -0.29 4.20
CA SER A 31 8.64 0.85 5.04
C SER A 31 7.22 1.32 4.69
N ALA A 32 6.90 1.47 3.41
CA ALA A 32 5.57 1.85 2.96
C ALA A 32 4.48 0.82 3.32
N TYR A 33 4.77 -0.49 3.20
CA TYR A 33 3.85 -1.54 3.63
C TYR A 33 3.59 -1.53 5.13
N TYR A 34 4.63 -1.36 5.95
CA TYR A 34 4.47 -1.28 7.41
C TYR A 34 3.71 -0.02 7.82
N THR A 35 4.00 1.13 7.20
CA THR A 35 3.24 2.36 7.43
C THR A 35 1.77 2.17 7.07
N LEU A 36 1.46 1.58 5.91
CA LEU A 36 0.07 1.28 5.52
C LEU A 36 -0.62 0.37 6.54
N GLY A 37 0.05 -0.70 6.99
CA GLY A 37 -0.48 -1.61 8.00
C GLY A 37 -0.80 -0.90 9.32
N ILE A 38 0.12 -0.06 9.81
CA ILE A 38 -0.07 0.72 11.04
C ILE A 38 -1.25 1.69 10.89
N LEU A 39 -1.35 2.41 9.77
CA LEU A 39 -2.44 3.35 9.53
C LEU A 39 -3.80 2.66 9.49
N VAL A 40 -3.90 1.54 8.78
CA VAL A 40 -5.14 0.76 8.69
C VAL A 40 -5.53 0.22 10.07
N VAL A 41 -4.62 -0.47 10.77
CA VAL A 41 -4.90 -1.04 12.09
C VAL A 41 -5.25 0.06 13.10
N GLY A 42 -4.52 1.18 13.07
CA GLY A 42 -4.80 2.35 13.90
C GLY A 42 -6.21 2.90 13.67
N CYS A 43 -6.63 3.05 12.40
CA CYS A 43 -7.98 3.50 12.08
C CYS A 43 -9.05 2.51 12.56
N LEU A 44 -8.83 1.20 12.41
CA LEU A 44 -9.76 0.18 12.89
C LEU A 44 -9.87 0.17 14.41
N PHE A 45 -8.75 0.32 15.13
CA PHE A 45 -8.74 0.38 16.59
C PHE A 45 -9.50 1.61 17.11
N MET A 46 -9.22 2.79 16.55
CA MET A 46 -9.95 4.02 16.89
C MET A 46 -11.43 3.92 16.51
N GLY A 47 -11.76 3.26 15.40
CA GLY A 47 -13.14 2.97 15.01
C GLY A 47 -13.85 2.11 16.06
N ILE A 48 -13.24 1.03 16.55
CA ILE A 48 -13.83 0.17 17.58
C ILE A 48 -14.00 0.92 18.90
N ALA A 49 -12.98 1.69 19.32
CA ALA A 49 -13.01 2.44 20.57
C ALA A 49 -14.18 3.44 20.62
N ASN A 50 -14.48 4.10 19.50
CA ASN A 50 -15.55 5.11 19.44
C ASN A 50 -16.94 4.55 19.09
N VAL A 51 -17.07 3.25 18.76
CA VAL A 51 -18.35 2.70 18.25
C VAL A 51 -19.53 2.86 19.21
N LYS A 52 -19.26 2.89 20.52
CA LYS A 52 -20.28 3.06 21.57
C LYS A 52 -20.30 4.45 22.20
N THR A 53 -19.27 5.26 21.97
CA THR A 53 -19.06 6.55 22.65
C THR A 53 -19.42 7.70 21.73
N ASP A 54 -18.88 7.72 20.51
CA ASP A 54 -19.10 8.76 19.52
C ASP A 54 -19.18 8.13 18.12
N THR A 55 -20.41 7.98 17.63
CA THR A 55 -20.72 7.41 16.32
C THR A 55 -20.19 8.26 15.16
N ARG A 56 -20.00 9.57 15.35
CA ARG A 56 -19.43 10.48 14.34
C ARG A 56 -17.94 10.23 14.18
N GLU A 57 -17.20 10.14 15.28
CA GLU A 57 -15.78 9.79 15.22
C GLU A 57 -15.59 8.37 14.68
N HIS A 58 -16.43 7.41 15.10
CA HIS A 58 -16.44 6.08 14.50
C HIS A 58 -16.54 6.13 12.96
N ARG A 59 -17.51 6.89 12.42
CA ARG A 59 -17.70 7.05 10.97
C ARG A 59 -16.44 7.63 10.30
N LYS A 60 -15.85 8.68 10.88
CA LYS A 60 -14.64 9.32 10.33
C LYS A 60 -13.46 8.33 10.26
N TRP A 61 -13.21 7.58 11.33
CA TRP A 61 -12.15 6.57 11.37
C TRP A 61 -12.40 5.40 10.40
N MET A 62 -13.65 4.96 10.24
CA MET A 62 -13.98 3.91 9.28
C MET A 62 -13.80 4.36 7.82
N ILE A 63 -14.11 5.61 7.48
CA ILE A 63 -13.86 6.16 6.15
C ILE A 63 -12.36 6.20 5.84
N ARG A 64 -11.53 6.64 6.81
CA ARG A 64 -10.06 6.62 6.67
C ARG A 64 -9.55 5.21 6.37
N ALA A 65 -10.01 4.21 7.14
CA ALA A 65 -9.63 2.82 6.92
C ALA A 65 -9.99 2.32 5.52
N VAL A 66 -11.23 2.56 5.06
CA VAL A 66 -11.69 2.14 3.72
C VAL A 66 -10.87 2.80 2.61
N ASN A 67 -10.59 4.10 2.75
CA ASN A 67 -9.81 4.84 1.80
C ASN A 67 -8.34 4.35 1.73
N PHE A 68 -7.75 3.91 2.85
CA PHE A 68 -6.42 3.30 2.83
C PHE A 68 -6.39 1.93 2.13
N PHE A 69 -7.49 1.17 2.06
CA PHE A 69 -7.49 -0.07 1.26
C PHE A 69 -7.34 0.19 -0.24
N CYS A 70 -7.79 1.35 -0.72
CA CYS A 70 -7.63 1.74 -2.11
C CYS A 70 -6.16 1.95 -2.50
N VAL A 71 -5.26 2.17 -1.52
CA VAL A 71 -3.80 2.32 -1.75
C VAL A 71 -3.23 1.15 -2.55
N ALA A 72 -3.66 -0.08 -2.26
CA ALA A 72 -3.16 -1.26 -2.97
C ALA A 72 -3.50 -1.22 -4.46
N ILE A 73 -4.71 -0.76 -4.81
CA ILE A 73 -5.19 -0.65 -6.20
C ILE A 73 -4.46 0.49 -6.90
N THR A 74 -4.43 1.67 -6.28
CA THR A 74 -3.79 2.87 -6.83
C THR A 74 -2.30 2.64 -7.06
N THR A 75 -1.62 1.92 -6.16
CA THR A 75 -0.21 1.52 -6.33
C THR A 75 0.00 0.72 -7.61
N ARG A 76 -0.91 -0.22 -7.95
CA ARG A 76 -0.78 -1.00 -9.19
C ARG A 76 -0.86 -0.11 -10.42
N LEU A 77 -1.78 0.84 -10.44
CA LEU A 77 -1.91 1.79 -11.54
C LEU A 77 -0.65 2.66 -11.69
N ILE A 78 -0.11 3.17 -10.58
CA ILE A 78 1.12 3.97 -10.60
C ILE A 78 2.30 3.13 -11.12
N VAL A 79 2.46 1.89 -10.65
CA VAL A 79 3.58 1.02 -11.07
C VAL A 79 3.48 0.68 -12.56
N LEU A 80 2.27 0.45 -13.09
CA LEU A 80 2.06 0.22 -14.53
C LEU A 80 2.47 1.41 -15.39
N ALA A 81 2.26 2.64 -14.92
CA ALA A 81 2.75 3.84 -15.61
C ALA A 81 4.26 4.04 -15.40
N ALA A 82 4.73 3.93 -14.17
CA ALA A 82 6.11 4.21 -13.79
C ALA A 82 7.12 3.25 -14.43
N ARG A 83 6.76 1.98 -14.66
CA ARG A 83 7.66 1.01 -15.31
C ARG A 83 8.07 1.43 -16.73
N GLU A 84 7.17 2.08 -17.48
CA GLU A 84 7.48 2.52 -18.84
C GLU A 84 8.44 3.73 -18.79
N ILE A 85 8.20 4.66 -17.88
CA ILE A 85 9.08 5.81 -17.63
C ILE A 85 10.48 5.36 -17.20
N VAL A 86 10.56 4.41 -16.27
CA VAL A 86 11.82 3.80 -15.82
C VAL A 86 12.57 3.17 -16.99
N THR A 87 11.85 2.51 -17.89
CA THR A 87 12.41 1.88 -19.09
C THR A 87 12.89 2.90 -20.13
N ASP A 88 12.18 4.02 -20.30
CA ASP A 88 12.60 5.13 -21.16
C ASP A 88 13.89 5.80 -20.64
N ILE A 89 14.05 5.92 -19.32
CA ILE A 89 15.25 6.49 -18.70
C ILE A 89 16.45 5.53 -18.83
N GLY A 90 16.24 4.21 -18.71
CA GLY A 90 17.24 3.19 -19.00
C GLY A 90 18.39 3.02 -17.98
N ASN A 91 18.49 3.88 -16.96
CA ASN A 91 19.58 3.88 -15.98
C ASN A 91 19.24 3.19 -14.65
N TYR A 92 18.00 2.71 -14.49
CA TYR A 92 17.56 2.09 -13.24
C TYR A 92 17.88 0.60 -13.19
N HIS A 93 18.26 0.14 -12.00
CA HIS A 93 18.58 -1.24 -11.72
C HIS A 93 17.97 -1.63 -10.37
N SER A 94 17.48 -2.86 -10.25
CA SER A 94 17.13 -3.44 -8.94
C SER A 94 18.06 -4.60 -8.60
N ILE A 95 18.17 -4.89 -7.31
CA ILE A 95 19.16 -5.84 -6.80
C ILE A 95 18.50 -7.20 -6.62
N PHE A 96 18.92 -8.21 -7.36
CA PHE A 96 18.45 -9.60 -7.25
C PHE A 96 19.50 -10.46 -6.54
N ARG A 97 19.03 -11.51 -5.87
CA ARG A 97 19.90 -12.57 -5.33
C ARG A 97 20.22 -13.57 -6.44
N CYS A 98 21.42 -14.15 -6.41
CA CYS A 98 21.83 -15.13 -7.41
C CYS A 98 20.97 -16.40 -7.39
N ASP A 99 20.49 -16.84 -6.22
CA ASP A 99 19.55 -17.97 -6.12
C ASP A 99 18.27 -17.77 -6.96
N ASN A 100 17.67 -16.58 -6.89
CA ASN A 100 16.50 -16.20 -7.68
C ASN A 100 16.80 -16.15 -9.19
N ILE A 101 18.00 -15.70 -9.57
CA ILE A 101 18.40 -15.61 -10.98
C ILE A 101 18.66 -17.00 -11.55
N ILE A 102 19.34 -17.88 -10.82
CA ILE A 102 19.59 -19.26 -11.23
C ILE A 102 18.28 -20.01 -11.43
N ALA A 103 17.28 -19.76 -10.59
CA ALA A 103 15.95 -20.36 -10.72
C ALA A 103 15.21 -19.91 -11.99
N GLU A 104 15.34 -18.64 -12.39
CA GLU A 104 14.68 -18.10 -13.60
C GLU A 104 15.49 -18.33 -14.89
N LEU A 105 16.82 -18.46 -14.79
CA LEU A 105 17.74 -18.68 -15.91
C LEU A 105 18.60 -19.93 -15.66
N PRO A 106 18.08 -21.13 -15.94
CA PRO A 106 18.78 -22.39 -15.69
C PRO A 106 19.92 -22.68 -16.69
N ASP A 107 19.98 -21.96 -17.81
CA ASP A 107 21.07 -22.10 -18.78
C ASP A 107 22.37 -21.49 -18.26
N LEU A 108 23.35 -22.35 -17.98
CA LEU A 108 24.63 -21.97 -17.41
C LEU A 108 25.44 -21.05 -18.33
N ALA A 109 25.34 -21.22 -19.65
CA ALA A 109 26.06 -20.38 -20.61
C ALA A 109 25.51 -18.95 -20.63
N ALA A 110 24.18 -18.80 -20.68
CA ALA A 110 23.52 -17.50 -20.59
C ALA A 110 23.75 -16.83 -19.22
N LEU A 111 23.73 -17.60 -18.14
CA LEU A 111 24.01 -17.11 -16.80
C LEU A 111 25.45 -16.59 -16.67
N ALA A 112 26.44 -17.34 -17.18
CA ALA A 112 27.85 -16.94 -17.15
C ALA A 112 28.10 -15.65 -17.93
N ALA A 113 27.42 -15.49 -19.06
CA ALA A 113 27.55 -14.33 -19.92
C ALA A 113 26.95 -13.05 -19.29
N ARG A 114 25.81 -13.16 -18.59
CA ARG A 114 25.08 -12.00 -18.06
C ARG A 114 25.36 -11.68 -16.60
N PHE A 115 25.57 -12.71 -15.79
CA PHE A 115 25.80 -12.58 -14.35
C PHE A 115 26.98 -13.48 -13.92
N PRO A 116 28.21 -13.19 -14.37
CA PRO A 116 29.38 -14.01 -14.05
C PRO A 116 29.61 -14.16 -12.54
N GLN A 117 29.22 -13.17 -11.74
CA GLN A 117 29.28 -13.20 -10.29
C GLN A 117 28.33 -14.21 -9.61
N CYS A 118 27.35 -14.75 -10.34
CA CYS A 118 26.46 -15.81 -9.85
C CYS A 118 27.00 -17.22 -10.12
N ILE A 119 28.21 -17.34 -10.69
CA ILE A 119 28.85 -18.62 -10.98
C ILE A 119 30.21 -18.66 -10.27
N SER A 120 30.43 -19.72 -9.51
CA SER A 120 31.72 -20.00 -8.89
C SER A 120 31.97 -21.50 -8.84
N ASN A 121 33.21 -21.90 -9.13
CA ASN A 121 33.65 -23.29 -9.03
C ASN A 121 34.13 -23.64 -7.59
N SER A 122 33.97 -22.72 -6.64
CA SER A 122 34.32 -22.99 -5.24
C SER A 122 33.25 -23.82 -4.55
N THR A 123 33.66 -24.84 -3.80
CA THR A 123 32.78 -25.64 -2.93
C THR A 123 32.16 -24.85 -1.78
N SER A 124 32.66 -23.63 -1.51
CA SER A 124 32.12 -22.71 -0.50
C SER A 124 31.14 -21.66 -1.06
N PHE A 125 30.78 -21.73 -2.34
CA PHE A 125 29.87 -20.76 -2.94
C PHE A 125 28.42 -21.00 -2.52
N ASP A 126 27.84 -20.04 -1.81
CA ASP A 126 26.41 -20.00 -1.51
C ASP A 126 25.71 -18.90 -2.34
N PRO A 127 24.94 -19.25 -3.39
CA PRO A 127 24.19 -18.31 -4.22
C PRO A 127 23.19 -17.45 -3.44
N SER A 128 22.81 -17.88 -2.24
CA SER A 128 21.85 -17.20 -1.38
C SER A 128 22.42 -15.89 -0.77
N THR A 129 23.75 -15.76 -0.74
CA THR A 129 24.47 -14.63 -0.12
C THR A 129 24.92 -13.56 -1.12
N VAL A 130 24.87 -13.87 -2.42
CA VAL A 130 25.38 -13.00 -3.48
C VAL A 130 24.24 -12.21 -4.12
N TRP A 131 24.47 -10.91 -4.28
CA TRP A 131 23.51 -9.95 -4.82
C TRP A 131 24.06 -9.28 -6.07
N VAL A 132 23.20 -9.07 -7.06
CA VAL A 132 23.57 -8.53 -8.36
C VAL A 132 22.54 -7.53 -8.87
N ALA A 133 23.00 -6.53 -9.60
CA ALA A 133 22.12 -5.56 -10.22
C ALA A 133 21.54 -6.12 -11.53
N VAL A 134 20.22 -6.01 -11.69
CA VAL A 134 19.50 -6.34 -12.92
C VAL A 134 18.89 -5.06 -13.45
N ARG A 135 19.15 -4.74 -14.71
CA ARG A 135 18.59 -3.57 -15.39
C ARG A 135 17.07 -3.61 -15.42
N ALA A 136 16.43 -2.48 -15.16
CA ALA A 136 14.99 -2.31 -15.29
C ALA A 136 14.62 -1.95 -16.73
N ASN A 137 14.13 -2.92 -17.50
CA ASN A 137 13.60 -2.69 -18.84
C ASN A 137 12.35 -3.55 -19.11
N SER A 138 11.20 -2.92 -19.33
CA SER A 138 9.92 -3.59 -19.63
C SER A 138 9.83 -4.08 -21.08
N ARG A 139 10.67 -3.55 -21.97
CA ARG A 139 10.63 -3.76 -23.43
C ARG A 139 11.68 -4.73 -23.96
N SER A 140 12.59 -5.24 -23.11
CA SER A 140 13.64 -6.16 -23.55
C SER A 140 13.16 -7.60 -23.82
N GLY A 141 11.95 -7.95 -23.38
CA GLY A 141 11.42 -9.32 -23.47
C GLY A 141 12.00 -10.29 -22.43
N ASP A 142 12.94 -9.83 -21.59
CA ASP A 142 13.53 -10.62 -20.51
C ASP A 142 12.69 -10.55 -19.23
N ARG A 143 12.34 -11.71 -18.68
CA ARG A 143 11.56 -11.84 -17.44
C ARG A 143 12.26 -11.19 -16.24
N LEU A 144 13.59 -11.27 -16.17
CA LEU A 144 14.38 -10.69 -15.09
C LEU A 144 14.35 -9.16 -15.15
N GLU A 145 14.56 -8.59 -16.34
CA GLU A 145 14.52 -7.14 -16.55
C GLU A 145 13.11 -6.56 -16.39
N TYR A 146 12.09 -7.32 -16.82
CA TYR A 146 10.68 -6.99 -16.60
C TYR A 146 10.34 -6.98 -15.11
N GLY A 147 10.74 -8.02 -14.37
CA GLY A 147 10.60 -8.07 -12.92
C GLY A 147 11.34 -6.93 -12.21
N SER A 148 12.51 -6.56 -12.71
CA SER A 148 13.31 -5.45 -12.19
C SER A 148 12.54 -4.12 -12.25
N CYS A 149 11.81 -3.84 -13.33
CA CYS A 149 10.99 -2.62 -13.45
C CYS A 149 9.94 -2.50 -12.35
N TYR A 150 9.26 -3.60 -12.04
CA TYR A 150 8.25 -3.60 -10.99
C TYR A 150 8.88 -3.35 -9.63
N ARG A 151 10.03 -3.96 -9.35
CA ARG A 151 10.71 -3.81 -8.05
C ARG A 151 11.15 -2.37 -7.80
N VAL A 152 11.81 -1.73 -8.77
CA VAL A 152 12.24 -0.33 -8.67
C VAL A 152 11.04 0.61 -8.46
N ALA A 153 9.94 0.40 -9.18
CA ALA A 153 8.78 1.28 -9.12
C ALA A 153 7.86 1.03 -7.91
N GLN A 154 7.87 -0.18 -7.31
CA GLN A 154 6.90 -0.60 -6.31
C GLN A 154 6.90 0.29 -5.06
N GLY A 155 8.07 0.52 -4.46
CA GLY A 155 8.17 1.28 -3.21
C GLY A 155 7.72 2.73 -3.38
N MET A 156 8.20 3.38 -4.45
CA MET A 156 7.78 4.72 -4.84
C MET A 156 6.28 4.81 -5.09
N GLY A 157 5.72 3.87 -5.85
CA GLY A 157 4.29 3.83 -6.15
C GLY A 157 3.44 3.69 -4.90
N LEU A 158 3.89 2.89 -3.93
CA LEU A 158 3.18 2.68 -2.67
C LEU A 158 3.16 3.97 -1.82
N TRP A 159 4.28 4.69 -1.73
CA TRP A 159 4.33 5.99 -1.04
C TRP A 159 3.44 7.04 -1.68
N PHE A 160 3.46 7.18 -3.01
CA PHE A 160 2.59 8.15 -3.69
C PHE A 160 1.10 7.80 -3.52
N ALA A 161 0.74 6.52 -3.64
CA ALA A 161 -0.62 6.08 -3.37
C ALA A 161 -1.01 6.39 -1.91
N LEU A 162 -0.13 6.14 -0.94
CA LEU A 162 -0.39 6.44 0.47
C LEU A 162 -0.67 7.93 0.68
N LEU A 163 0.16 8.81 0.11
CA LEU A 163 -0.01 10.27 0.23
C LEU A 163 -1.31 10.74 -0.43
N MET A 164 -1.63 10.26 -1.62
CA MET A 164 -2.88 10.61 -2.31
C MET A 164 -4.10 10.21 -1.48
N HIS A 165 -4.09 9.01 -0.91
CA HIS A 165 -5.19 8.56 -0.07
C HIS A 165 -5.22 9.29 1.27
N ALA A 166 -4.09 9.52 1.93
CA ALA A 166 -4.06 10.29 3.18
C ALA A 166 -4.66 11.69 2.99
N LEU A 167 -4.18 12.44 1.99
CA LEU A 167 -4.64 13.80 1.70
C LEU A 167 -6.08 13.81 1.16
N GLY A 168 -6.40 12.92 0.22
CA GLY A 168 -7.74 12.82 -0.36
C GLY A 168 -8.80 12.40 0.65
N GLY A 169 -8.44 11.51 1.59
CA GLY A 169 -9.31 11.08 2.68
C GLY A 169 -9.65 12.22 3.63
N GLU A 170 -8.66 12.99 4.08
CA GLU A 170 -8.92 14.16 4.94
C GLU A 170 -9.67 15.26 4.19
N ALA A 171 -9.32 15.54 2.94
CA ALA A 171 -10.05 16.50 2.12
C ALA A 171 -11.53 16.11 1.96
N TYR A 172 -11.81 14.83 1.73
CA TYR A 172 -13.17 14.31 1.66
C TYR A 172 -13.92 14.46 3.00
N LEU A 173 -13.27 14.16 4.12
CA LEU A 173 -13.89 14.31 5.44
C LEU A 173 -14.20 15.76 5.78
N LEU A 174 -13.31 16.70 5.44
CA LEU A 174 -13.55 18.13 5.62
C LEU A 174 -14.69 18.62 4.73
N ALA A 175 -14.72 18.21 3.46
CA ALA A 175 -15.78 18.60 2.53
C ALA A 175 -17.17 18.02 2.90
N THR A 176 -17.21 16.92 3.64
CA THR A 176 -18.45 16.23 4.03
C THR A 176 -18.79 16.38 5.51
N ASP A 177 -18.12 17.27 6.24
CA ASP A 177 -18.35 17.43 7.69
C ASP A 177 -19.74 18.01 7.98
N GLU A 178 -20.21 18.95 7.15
CA GLU A 178 -21.52 19.58 7.31
C GLU A 178 -22.69 18.62 7.01
N ALA A 179 -22.51 17.72 6.04
CA ALA A 179 -23.49 16.68 5.70
C ALA A 179 -23.72 15.66 6.83
N ASN A 180 -22.93 15.70 7.90
CA ASN A 180 -23.18 14.91 9.10
C ASN A 180 -24.32 15.49 9.96
N TYR A 181 -24.64 16.77 9.81
CA TYR A 181 -25.69 17.45 10.58
C TYR A 181 -27.03 17.45 9.86
N TYR A 182 -27.01 17.63 8.53
CA TYR A 182 -28.20 17.73 7.71
C TYR A 182 -28.11 16.79 6.49
N LYS A 183 -29.21 16.10 6.18
CA LYS A 183 -29.36 15.38 4.92
C LYS A 183 -30.80 15.52 4.41
N HIS A 184 -30.98 16.13 3.24
CA HIS A 184 -32.29 16.38 2.62
C HIS A 184 -33.29 17.05 3.59
N ASP A 185 -32.90 18.18 4.19
CA ASP A 185 -33.71 18.93 5.17
C ASP A 185 -34.08 18.16 6.46
N PHE A 186 -33.57 16.95 6.64
CA PHE A 186 -33.64 16.24 7.91
C PHE A 186 -32.37 16.52 8.73
N VAL A 187 -32.59 17.02 9.95
CA VAL A 187 -31.54 17.12 10.97
C VAL A 187 -31.23 15.69 11.43
N LEU A 188 -30.02 15.21 11.11
CA LEU A 188 -29.57 13.89 11.56
C LEU A 188 -29.24 13.93 13.05
N GLU A 189 -28.63 15.03 13.51
CA GLU A 189 -28.34 15.33 14.91
C GLU A 189 -28.46 16.85 15.16
N PRO A 190 -29.10 17.29 16.26
CA PRO A 190 -29.30 18.71 16.52
C PRO A 190 -27.97 19.41 16.81
N LYS A 191 -27.63 20.39 15.97
CA LYS A 191 -26.59 21.38 16.28
C LYS A 191 -27.17 22.35 17.32
N GLN A 192 -26.38 22.77 18.31
CA GLN A 192 -26.69 24.00 19.06
C GLN A 192 -26.51 25.17 18.11
N ASP A 193 -27.48 25.35 17.23
CA ASP A 193 -27.55 26.49 16.34
C ASP A 193 -28.46 27.52 17.02
N PRO A 194 -27.93 28.66 17.47
CA PRO A 194 -28.71 29.69 18.16
C PRO A 194 -29.82 30.30 17.27
N THR A 195 -29.84 29.98 15.98
CA THR A 195 -30.87 30.41 15.03
C THR A 195 -31.94 29.34 14.74
N LEU A 196 -31.74 28.12 15.21
CA LEU A 196 -32.64 27.00 14.93
C LEU A 196 -33.70 26.88 16.03
N ASN A 197 -34.87 27.46 15.78
CA ASN A 197 -36.03 27.30 16.65
C ASN A 197 -36.60 25.90 16.45
N LEU A 198 -36.09 24.95 17.23
CA LEU A 198 -36.68 23.62 17.38
C LEU A 198 -38.04 23.83 18.06
N GLY A 199 -39.09 24.01 17.24
CA GLY A 199 -40.49 23.85 17.67
C GLY A 199 -40.70 22.51 18.40
N PRO A 200 -41.89 22.26 18.96
CA PRO A 200 -42.13 21.49 20.19
C PRO A 200 -41.94 19.96 20.06
N TYR A 201 -40.80 19.52 19.55
CA TYR A 201 -40.40 18.13 19.55
C TYR A 201 -39.57 17.88 20.81
N PRO A 202 -40.01 16.98 21.70
CA PRO A 202 -39.36 16.75 22.96
C PRO A 202 -37.97 16.14 22.71
N MET A 203 -36.96 16.73 23.33
CA MET A 203 -35.64 16.12 23.50
C MET A 203 -35.83 14.84 24.31
N ALA A 204 -35.73 13.68 23.65
CA ALA A 204 -35.70 12.39 24.33
C ALA A 204 -34.37 12.29 25.09
N ILE A 205 -34.48 12.09 26.41
CA ILE A 205 -33.41 11.84 27.37
C ILE A 205 -32.80 10.46 27.11
#